data_AF-A0A8B7E7L0-F1
#
_entry.id   AF-A0A8B7E7L0-F1
#
_cell.length_a   1.000
_cell.length_b   1.000
_cell.length_c   1.000
_cell.angle_alpha   90.00
_cell.angle_beta   90.00
_cell.angle_gamma   90.00
#
_symmetry.space_group_name_H-M   'P 1'
#
loop_
_entity.id
_entity.type
_entity.pdbx_description
1 polymer ?
#
loop_
_entity_poly.entity_id
_entity_poly.type
_entity_poly.pdbx_seq_one_letter_code
_entity_poly.pdbx_strand_id
1 'polypeptide(L)'
;MKVCPVCKWEVDDLPCHVREADNWSLESSLAVICQFRLRKQMKKKEKTKWKNLHYKKMCPLPNCYAVTKNIGEHLKSKKHGIKIGDEYYSLLKSAKHFDFNLNPKNIQESPKKFWFVLSPKK
;
A
#
# COMPACT_ATOMS: atom_id res chain seq x y z
N MET A 1 27.93 -9.15 18.58
CA MET A 1 27.94 -8.80 20.01
C MET A 1 28.34 -7.34 20.13
N LYS A 2 27.75 -6.59 21.07
CA LYS A 2 27.96 -5.14 21.24
C LYS A 2 28.55 -4.88 22.61
N VAL A 3 29.58 -4.04 22.70
CA VAL A 3 30.19 -3.68 23.99
C VAL A 3 29.45 -2.49 24.58
N CYS A 4 29.09 -2.57 25.86
CA CYS A 4 28.50 -1.46 26.58
C CYS A 4 29.53 -0.34 26.84
N PRO A 5 29.23 0.93 26.53
CA PRO A 5 30.17 2.02 26.77
C PRO A 5 30.36 2.36 28.25
N VAL A 6 29.45 1.92 29.14
CA VAL A 6 29.47 2.23 30.57
C VAL A 6 30.24 1.14 31.32
N CYS A 7 29.75 -0.10 31.27
CA CYS A 7 30.31 -1.22 32.03
C CYS A 7 31.36 -2.05 31.25
N LYS A 8 31.57 -1.77 29.95
CA LYS A 8 32.50 -2.47 29.06
C LYS A 8 32.23 -3.97 28.88
N TRP A 9 31.05 -4.45 29.25
CA TRP A 9 30.64 -5.84 29.03
C TRP A 9 30.12 -6.05 27.61
N GLU A 10 30.35 -7.24 27.09
CA GLU A 10 29.77 -7.70 25.83
C GLU A 10 28.34 -8.18 26.06
N VAL A 11 27.40 -7.57 25.33
CA VAL A 11 25.96 -7.86 25.45
C VAL A 11 25.31 -7.98 24.08
N ASP A 12 24.31 -8.83 23.98
CA ASP A 12 23.52 -9.01 22.75
C ASP A 12 22.52 -7.87 22.54
N ASP A 13 21.82 -7.49 23.61
CA ASP A 13 20.85 -6.39 23.62
C ASP A 13 21.29 -5.23 24.52
N LEU A 14 22.19 -4.40 23.98
CA LEU A 14 22.68 -3.20 24.66
C LEU A 14 21.57 -2.26 25.20
N PRO A 15 20.49 -1.93 24.45
CA PRO A 15 19.37 -1.15 24.97
C PRO A 15 18.77 -1.69 26.28
N CYS A 16 18.55 -3.00 26.33
CA CYS A 16 17.99 -3.65 27.52
C CYS A 16 18.97 -3.59 28.68
N HIS A 17 20.22 -3.95 28.40
CA HIS A 17 21.30 -3.96 29.39
C HIS A 17 21.50 -2.59 30.06
N VAL A 18 21.58 -1.51 29.29
CA VAL A 18 21.84 -0.15 29.80
C VAL A 18 20.65 0.38 30.63
N ARG A 19 19.42 -0.10 30.36
CA ARG A 19 18.24 0.25 31.16
C ARG A 19 18.19 -0.51 32.49
N GLU A 20 18.56 -1.79 32.48
CA GLU A 20 18.44 -2.66 33.66
C GLU A 20 19.66 -2.60 34.58
N ALA A 21 20.87 -2.56 34.02
CA ALA A 21 22.12 -2.54 34.79
C ALA A 21 22.53 -1.12 35.21
N ASP A 22 22.40 -0.15 34.30
CA ASP A 22 22.87 1.22 34.53
C ASP A 22 21.74 2.21 34.89
N ASN A 23 20.48 1.75 34.99
CA ASN A 23 19.29 2.58 35.29
C ASN A 23 19.09 3.78 34.35
N TRP A 24 19.49 3.65 33.09
CA TRP A 24 19.33 4.74 32.14
C TRP A 24 17.86 4.99 31.82
N SER A 25 17.54 6.27 31.59
CA SER A 25 16.25 6.65 31.03
C SER A 25 16.08 6.05 29.63
N LEU A 26 14.82 5.82 29.22
CA LEU A 26 14.50 5.34 27.88
C LEU A 26 15.12 6.26 26.80
N GLU A 27 15.04 7.57 27.00
CA GLU A 27 15.58 8.57 26.06
C GLU A 27 17.11 8.47 25.94
N SER A 28 17.81 8.37 27.07
CA SER A 28 19.28 8.19 27.10
C SER A 28 19.70 6.88 26.44
N SER A 29 18.97 5.79 26.72
CA SER A 29 19.26 4.47 26.12
C SER A 29 19.11 4.50 24.59
N LEU A 30 18.09 5.21 24.08
CA LEU A 30 17.86 5.38 22.65
C LEU A 30 18.92 6.28 21.99
N ALA A 31 19.36 7.33 22.67
CA ALA A 31 20.39 8.23 22.18
C ALA A 31 21.73 7.49 21.94
N VAL A 32 22.13 6.61 22.84
CA VAL A 32 23.35 5.79 22.68
C VAL A 32 23.22 4.81 21.52
N ILE A 33 22.08 4.16 21.32
CA ILE A 33 21.88 3.29 20.15
C ILE A 33 22.09 4.07 18.84
N CYS A 34 21.59 5.31 18.78
CA CYS A 34 21.77 6.20 17.63
C CYS A 34 23.22 6.64 17.46
N GLN A 35 23.89 7.08 18.54
CA GLN A 35 25.27 7.55 18.52
C GLN A 35 26.25 6.46 18.10
N PHE A 36 26.10 5.25 18.65
CA PHE A 36 26.97 4.11 18.35
C PHE A 36 26.55 3.34 17.08
N ARG A 37 25.56 3.85 16.31
CA ARG A 37 25.04 3.24 15.07
C ARG A 37 24.70 1.75 15.21
N LEU A 38 24.22 1.34 16.39
CA LEU A 38 23.99 -0.07 16.73
C LEU A 38 22.72 -0.65 16.10
N ARG A 39 21.93 0.18 15.41
CA ARG A 39 20.87 -0.22 14.49
C ARG A 39 21.39 -0.16 13.06
N LYS A 40 21.01 -1.17 12.26
CA LYS A 40 21.19 -1.14 10.81
C LYS A 40 20.62 0.18 10.31
N GLN A 41 21.48 1.08 9.82
CA GLN A 41 20.99 2.30 9.20
C GLN A 41 20.13 1.87 8.02
N MET A 42 18.82 2.06 8.17
CA MET A 42 17.90 1.93 7.07
C MET A 42 18.36 2.99 6.07
N LYS A 43 19.11 2.58 5.03
CA LYS A 43 19.35 3.46 3.87
C LYS A 43 17.99 4.03 3.55
N LYS A 44 17.84 5.37 3.59
CA LYS A 44 16.63 6.03 3.10
C LYS A 44 16.45 5.47 1.70
N LYS A 45 15.56 4.49 1.53
CA LYS A 45 15.18 4.04 0.20
C LYS A 45 14.63 5.32 -0.40
N GLU A 46 15.35 5.90 -1.35
CA GLU A 46 14.76 6.91 -2.21
C GLU A 46 13.41 6.33 -2.59
N LYS A 47 12.35 7.09 -2.32
CA LYS A 47 11.03 6.71 -2.78
C LYS A 47 11.15 6.76 -4.29
N THR A 48 11.59 5.67 -4.91
CA THR A 48 11.40 5.45 -6.32
C THR A 48 9.93 5.76 -6.51
N LYS A 49 9.61 6.80 -7.29
CA LYS A 49 8.24 7.03 -7.72
C LYS A 49 7.90 5.76 -8.49
N TRP A 50 7.32 4.77 -7.80
CA TRP A 50 6.66 3.67 -8.46
C TRP A 50 5.67 4.37 -9.37
N LYS A 51 5.97 4.38 -10.68
CA LYS A 51 5.04 4.84 -11.68
C LYS A 51 3.89 3.86 -11.53
N ASN A 52 2.92 4.21 -10.68
CA ASN A 52 1.65 3.53 -10.51
C ASN A 52 0.85 3.80 -11.79
N LEU A 53 1.37 3.27 -12.89
CA LEU A 53 0.73 3.14 -14.17
C LEU A 53 -0.23 1.95 -14.04
N HIS A 54 -1.16 2.04 -13.10
CA HIS A 54 -2.41 1.32 -13.21
C HIS A 54 -3.17 2.00 -14.34
N TYR A 55 -2.75 1.68 -15.57
CA TYR A 55 -3.45 2.07 -16.78
C TYR A 55 -4.91 1.68 -16.59
N LYS A 56 -5.81 2.65 -16.81
CA LYS A 56 -7.23 2.33 -16.78
C LYS A 56 -7.47 1.26 -17.85
N LYS A 57 -8.28 0.26 -17.53
CA LYS A 57 -8.68 -0.79 -18.46
C LYS A 57 -10.16 -0.66 -18.75
N MET A 58 -10.57 -1.07 -19.94
CA MET A 58 -11.97 -1.09 -20.34
C MET A 58 -12.60 -2.44 -20.00
N CYS A 59 -13.85 -2.43 -19.55
CA CYS A 59 -14.56 -3.66 -19.26
C CYS A 59 -14.66 -4.54 -20.53
N PRO A 60 -14.35 -5.84 -20.44
CA PRO A 60 -14.38 -6.76 -21.58
C PRO A 60 -15.80 -7.25 -21.92
N LEU A 61 -16.81 -6.93 -21.11
CA LEU A 61 -18.16 -7.42 -21.32
C LEU A 61 -18.88 -6.64 -22.42
N PRO A 62 -19.63 -7.33 -23.32
CA PRO A 62 -20.50 -6.65 -24.27
C PRO A 62 -21.53 -5.83 -23.48
N ASN A 63 -21.80 -4.61 -23.96
CA ASN A 63 -22.69 -3.64 -23.31
C ASN A 63 -22.15 -3.01 -21.99
N CYS A 64 -20.86 -3.13 -21.69
CA CYS A 64 -20.23 -2.36 -20.63
C CYS A 64 -19.03 -1.55 -21.13
N TYR A 65 -19.20 -0.23 -21.20
CA TYR A 65 -18.15 0.71 -21.63
C TYR A 65 -17.42 1.35 -20.44
N ALA A 66 -17.47 0.72 -19.26
CA ALA A 66 -16.85 1.27 -18.06
C ALA A 66 -15.32 1.17 -18.15
N VAL A 67 -14.65 2.29 -17.86
CA VAL A 67 -13.20 2.39 -17.82
C VAL A 67 -12.75 2.54 -16.38
N THR A 68 -12.06 1.55 -15.84
CA THR A 68 -11.70 1.50 -14.41
C THR A 68 -10.24 1.13 -14.20
N LYS A 69 -9.66 1.57 -13.09
CA LYS A 69 -8.30 1.14 -12.69
C LYS A 69 -8.29 -0.31 -12.19
N ASN A 70 -9.42 -0.80 -11.69
CA ASN A 70 -9.57 -2.12 -11.11
C ASN A 70 -10.80 -2.83 -11.71
N ILE A 71 -10.58 -3.57 -12.81
CA ILE A 71 -11.64 -4.36 -13.44
C ILE A 71 -12.11 -5.49 -12.53
N GLY A 72 -11.24 -6.05 -11.70
CA GLY A 72 -11.62 -7.14 -10.81
C GLY A 72 -12.71 -6.75 -9.82
N GLU A 73 -12.65 -5.53 -9.29
CA GLU A 73 -13.70 -4.97 -8.44
C GLU A 73 -14.94 -4.60 -9.25
N HIS A 74 -14.76 -4.07 -10.47
CA HIS A 74 -15.87 -3.76 -11.36
C HIS A 74 -16.70 -4.99 -11.76
N LEU A 75 -16.05 -6.11 -12.10
CA LEU A 75 -16.74 -7.37 -12.44
C LEU A 75 -17.48 -7.97 -11.24
N LYS A 76 -16.93 -7.79 -10.02
CA LYS A 76 -17.59 -8.21 -8.77
C LYS A 76 -18.72 -7.27 -8.34
N SER A 77 -18.72 -6.04 -8.83
CA SER A 77 -19.73 -5.04 -8.45
C SER A 77 -21.13 -5.47 -8.90
N LYS A 78 -22.17 -4.87 -8.31
CA LYS A 78 -23.59 -5.14 -8.62
C LYS A 78 -23.94 -4.97 -10.11
N LYS A 79 -23.11 -4.30 -10.91
CA LYS A 79 -23.31 -4.16 -12.36
C LYS A 79 -23.13 -5.47 -13.13
N HIS A 80 -22.26 -6.37 -12.65
CA HIS A 80 -21.95 -7.63 -13.33
C HIS A 80 -22.08 -8.85 -12.40
N GLY A 81 -21.81 -8.71 -11.10
CA GLY A 81 -22.06 -9.75 -10.11
C GLY A 81 -21.31 -11.05 -10.35
N ILE A 82 -20.19 -11.02 -11.06
CA ILE A 82 -19.46 -12.22 -11.47
C ILE A 82 -18.73 -12.81 -10.26
N LYS A 83 -19.01 -14.08 -9.97
CA LYS A 83 -18.34 -14.84 -8.92
C LYS A 83 -16.91 -15.15 -9.30
N ILE A 84 -16.05 -15.30 -8.30
CA ILE A 84 -14.65 -15.69 -8.51
C ILE A 84 -14.65 -17.14 -9.01
N GLY A 85 -14.07 -17.35 -10.20
CA GLY A 85 -13.99 -18.63 -10.90
C GLY A 85 -13.24 -18.46 -12.23
N ASP A 86 -13.23 -19.49 -13.06
CA ASP A 86 -12.45 -19.48 -14.31
C ASP A 86 -12.92 -18.43 -15.32
N GLU A 87 -14.24 -18.19 -15.37
CA GLU A 87 -14.83 -17.13 -16.19
C GLU A 87 -14.34 -15.74 -15.77
N TYR A 88 -14.26 -15.48 -14.45
CA TYR A 88 -13.73 -14.24 -13.91
C TYR A 88 -12.29 -13.99 -14.33
N TYR A 89 -11.43 -15.00 -14.23
CA TYR A 89 -10.03 -14.89 -14.64
C TYR A 89 -9.88 -14.75 -16.15
N SER A 90 -10.73 -15.40 -16.93
CA SER A 90 -10.76 -15.28 -18.39
C SER A 90 -11.13 -13.86 -18.82
N LEU A 91 -12.12 -13.25 -18.17
CA LEU A 91 -12.50 -11.84 -18.38
C LEU A 91 -11.39 -10.87 -17.95
N LEU A 92 -10.72 -11.13 -16.83
CA LEU A 92 -9.58 -10.30 -16.43
C LEU A 92 -8.44 -10.31 -17.44
N LYS A 93 -8.20 -11.46 -18.10
CA LYS A 93 -7.19 -11.60 -19.15
C LYS A 93 -7.61 -10.93 -20.47
N SER A 94 -8.89 -10.98 -20.83
CA SER A 94 -9.39 -10.38 -22.07
C SER A 94 -9.50 -8.84 -22.01
N ALA A 95 -9.50 -8.27 -20.80
CA ALA A 95 -9.58 -6.83 -20.60
C ALA A 95 -8.36 -6.05 -21.12
N LYS A 96 -8.58 -5.22 -22.13
CA LYS A 96 -7.54 -4.37 -22.76
C LYS A 96 -7.33 -3.05 -21.99
N HIS A 97 -6.13 -2.51 -22.12
CA HIS A 97 -5.82 -1.16 -21.63
C HIS A 97 -6.63 -0.13 -22.41
N PHE A 98 -7.16 0.86 -21.70
CA PHE A 98 -7.87 1.97 -22.31
C PHE A 98 -6.86 2.92 -22.93
N ASP A 99 -6.93 3.08 -24.25
CA ASP A 99 -6.17 4.08 -25.00
C ASP A 99 -7.06 5.30 -25.24
N PHE A 100 -6.64 6.46 -24.75
CA PHE A 100 -7.37 7.72 -24.92
C PHE A 100 -7.45 8.14 -26.39
N ASN A 101 -6.54 7.66 -27.24
CA ASN A 101 -6.49 8.01 -28.66
C ASN A 101 -7.48 7.22 -29.53
N LEU A 102 -8.13 6.18 -28.96
CA LEU A 102 -8.99 5.26 -29.72
C LEU A 102 -10.49 5.45 -29.47
N ASN A 103 -10.94 6.40 -28.63
CA ASN A 103 -12.36 6.43 -28.22
C ASN A 103 -13.22 7.59 -28.76
N PRO A 104 -14.46 7.30 -29.22
CA PRO A 104 -15.48 8.29 -29.58
C PRO A 104 -16.00 9.04 -28.34
N LYS A 105 -16.50 10.26 -28.57
CA LYS A 105 -16.77 11.37 -27.64
C LYS A 105 -17.76 11.13 -26.48
N ASN A 106 -18.12 9.89 -26.14
CA ASN A 106 -19.16 9.62 -25.14
C ASN A 106 -18.75 8.51 -24.16
N ILE A 107 -17.90 8.85 -23.18
CA ILE A 107 -17.58 7.98 -22.05
C ILE A 107 -18.13 8.64 -20.80
N GLN A 108 -19.14 8.02 -20.19
CA GLN A 108 -19.51 8.34 -18.81
C GLN A 108 -18.38 7.87 -17.90
N GLU A 109 -17.55 8.81 -17.44
CA GLU A 109 -16.63 8.54 -16.35
C GLU A 109 -17.44 8.10 -15.12
N SER A 110 -17.03 7.00 -14.50
CA SER A 110 -17.67 6.50 -13.29
C SER A 110 -17.65 7.60 -12.22
N PRO A 111 -18.77 7.88 -11.51
CA PRO A 111 -18.84 9.00 -10.58
C PRO A 111 -17.73 8.86 -9.53
N LYS A 112 -16.90 9.89 -9.40
CA LYS A 112 -16.00 10.02 -8.24
C LYS A 112 -16.88 9.94 -6.99
N LYS A 113 -16.53 9.05 -6.06
CA LYS A 113 -17.25 8.80 -4.80
C LYS A 113 -17.73 10.11 -4.16
N PHE A 114 -19.00 10.45 -4.36
CA PHE A 114 -19.68 11.47 -3.59
C PHE A 114 -20.15 10.75 -2.32
N TRP A 115 -19.43 10.97 -1.22
CA TRP A 115 -19.84 10.45 0.08
C TRP A 115 -21.17 11.10 0.44
N PHE A 116 -22.24 10.30 0.42
CA PHE A 116 -23.51 10.70 1.04
C PHE A 116 -23.29 10.72 2.56
N VAL A 117 -23.16 11.91 3.14
CA VAL A 117 -23.50 12.14 4.55
C VAL A 117 -24.96 12.55 4.58
N LEU A 118 -25.86 11.57 4.69
CA LEU A 118 -27.19 11.80 5.27
C LEU A 118 -27.55 10.54 6.06
N SER A 119 -27.13 10.52 7.32
CA SER A 119 -27.71 9.64 8.32
C SER A 119 -29.16 10.07 8.59
N PRO A 120 -30.13 9.13 8.64
CA PRO A 120 -31.44 9.43 9.19
C PRO A 120 -31.33 9.35 10.71
N LYS A 121 -31.57 10.46 11.42
CA LYS A 121 -32.01 10.39 12.81
C LYS A 121 -33.53 10.50 12.82
N LYS A 122 -34.16 9.47 13.39
CA LYS A 122 -35.55 9.44 13.84
C LYS A 122 -35.83 10.56 14.83
#